data_AF-A0A5Y8XIS1-F1
#
_entry.id   AF-A0A5Y8XIS1-F1
#
_cell.length_a   1.000
_cell.length_b   1.000
_cell.length_c   1.000
_cell.angle_alpha   90.00
_cell.angle_beta   90.00
_cell.angle_gamma   90.00
#
_symmetry.space_group_name_H-M   'P 1'
#
loop_
_entity.id
_entity.type
_entity.pdbx_description
1 polymer ?
#
loop_
_entity_poly.entity_id
_entity_poly.type
_entity_poly.pdbx_seq_one_letter_code
_entity_poly.pdbx_strand_id
1 'polypeptide(L)'
;MFDWKIPTNWFQSFNPIFIIVLAPIASYIWIFLEKKNIYFSSIGKFTLGILFAGIGFMMMTFASQNLINNNGLPISMAWIIISIFFLTLGELCVSPIGLSIMAKVAPDLIKNQIMGLWFVASALGNFVAGLIGGNVNIKNIDQLPNIFGQCMWMLFVVSLLLFIAKKPS
;
A
#
# COMPACT_ATOMS: atom_id res chain seq x y z
N MET A 1 8.71 11.72 -34.48
CA MET A 1 7.47 12.51 -34.31
C MET A 1 6.47 11.60 -33.63
N PHE A 2 6.23 11.54 -32.32
CA PHE A 2 6.42 12.41 -31.17
C PHE A 2 7.24 11.67 -30.11
N ASP A 3 8.41 12.19 -29.73
CA ASP A 3 9.24 11.62 -28.66
C ASP A 3 8.81 12.23 -27.31
N TRP A 4 7.50 12.19 -27.04
CA TRP A 4 6.91 12.75 -25.82
C TRP A 4 7.17 11.81 -24.65
N LYS A 5 8.26 12.07 -23.92
CA LYS A 5 8.56 11.38 -22.67
C LYS A 5 7.59 11.84 -21.60
N ILE A 6 6.76 10.91 -21.10
CA ILE A 6 5.83 11.19 -20.00
C ILE A 6 6.65 11.58 -18.77
N PRO A 7 6.39 12.75 -18.14
CA PRO A 7 7.10 13.17 -16.94
C PRO A 7 6.86 12.19 -15.80
N THR A 8 7.91 11.80 -15.08
CA THR A 8 7.82 10.89 -13.92
C THR A 8 6.94 11.44 -12.80
N ASN A 9 6.78 12.76 -12.70
CA ASN A 9 5.92 13.40 -11.71
C ASN A 9 4.42 13.09 -11.90
N TRP A 10 3.97 12.77 -13.12
CA TRP A 10 2.58 12.42 -13.36
C TRP A 10 2.17 11.14 -12.62
N PHE A 11 3.12 10.23 -12.38
CA PHE A 11 2.89 9.01 -11.61
C PHE A 11 2.42 9.29 -10.17
N GLN A 12 2.91 10.37 -9.56
CA GLN A 12 2.50 10.77 -8.20
C GLN A 12 1.05 11.27 -8.16
N SER A 13 0.56 11.85 -9.27
CA SER A 13 -0.83 12.32 -9.38
C SER A 13 -1.85 11.18 -9.53
N PHE A 14 -1.43 9.97 -9.94
CA PHE A 14 -2.37 8.85 -10.06
C PHE A 14 -2.91 8.37 -8.71
N ASN A 15 -2.12 8.46 -7.64
CA ASN A 15 -2.59 8.07 -6.31
C ASN A 15 -3.83 8.88 -5.87
N PRO A 16 -3.81 10.23 -5.81
CA PRO A 16 -4.99 11.00 -5.40
C PRO A 16 -6.16 10.84 -6.38
N ILE A 17 -5.90 10.68 -7.68
CA ILE A 17 -6.96 10.38 -8.67
C ILE A 17 -7.66 9.07 -8.33
N PHE A 18 -6.89 8.01 -8.07
CA PHE A 18 -7.46 6.72 -7.68
C PHE A 18 -8.19 6.79 -6.35
N ILE A 19 -7.69 7.54 -5.36
CA ILE A 19 -8.42 7.75 -4.11
C ILE A 19 -9.79 8.39 -4.38
N ILE A 20 -9.85 9.47 -5.16
CA ILE A 20 -11.10 10.18 -5.44
C ILE A 20 -12.13 9.25 -6.13
N VAL A 21 -11.67 8.42 -7.07
CA VAL A 21 -12.54 7.50 -7.81
C VAL A 21 -12.92 6.26 -6.98
N LEU A 22 -11.98 5.66 -6.26
CA LEU A 22 -12.17 4.41 -5.54
C LEU A 22 -12.76 4.60 -4.14
N ALA A 23 -12.59 5.75 -3.49
CA ALA A 23 -13.18 6.02 -2.17
C ALA A 23 -14.70 5.83 -2.11
N PRO A 24 -15.52 6.39 -3.04
CA PRO A 24 -16.96 6.15 -3.03
C PRO A 24 -17.30 4.67 -3.33
N ILE A 25 -16.55 4.02 -4.22
CA ILE A 25 -16.74 2.60 -4.57
C ILE A 25 -16.46 1.71 -3.36
N ALA A 26 -15.33 1.92 -2.69
CA ALA A 26 -14.96 1.20 -1.48
C ALA A 26 -16.00 1.41 -0.37
N SER A 27 -16.44 2.65 -0.15
CA SER A 27 -17.50 2.96 0.83
C SER A 27 -18.80 2.21 0.52
N TYR A 28 -19.21 2.16 -0.75
CA TYR A 28 -20.41 1.42 -1.17
C TYR A 28 -20.26 -0.09 -0.94
N ILE A 29 -19.09 -0.67 -1.25
CA ILE A 29 -18.78 -2.08 -0.99
C ILE A 29 -18.93 -2.41 0.50
N TRP A 30 -18.43 -1.55 1.39
CA TRP A 30 -18.55 -1.77 2.83
C TRP A 30 -19.99 -1.70 3.31
N ILE A 31 -20.77 -0.72 2.84
CA ILE A 31 -22.20 -0.60 3.17
C ILE A 31 -22.97 -1.82 2.65
N PHE A 32 -22.63 -2.31 1.44
CA PHE A 32 -23.25 -3.50 0.87
C PHE A 32 -22.92 -4.78 1.66
N LEU A 33 -21.67 -4.93 2.12
CA LEU A 33 -21.25 -6.04 2.98
C LEU A 33 -21.95 -6.01 4.35
N GLU A 34 -22.13 -4.80 4.92
CA GLU A 34 -22.87 -4.60 6.16
C GLU A 34 -24.36 -4.98 6.00
N LYS A 35 -24.99 -4.61 4.88
CA LYS A 35 -26.35 -5.04 4.53
C LYS A 35 -26.49 -6.56 4.39
N LYS A 36 -25.40 -7.28 4.09
CA LYS A 36 -25.35 -8.74 4.04
C LYS A 36 -24.99 -9.41 5.38
N ASN A 37 -24.94 -8.66 6.48
CA ASN A 37 -24.53 -9.14 7.81
C ASN A 37 -23.09 -9.69 7.86
N ILE A 38 -22.22 -9.31 6.91
CA ILE A 38 -20.80 -9.70 6.93
C ILE A 38 -20.01 -8.60 7.65
N TYR A 39 -19.83 -8.77 8.96
CA TYR A 39 -19.05 -7.85 9.78
C TYR A 39 -17.55 -8.16 9.64
N PHE A 40 -16.87 -7.41 8.78
CA PHE A 40 -15.41 -7.41 8.79
C PHE A 40 -14.90 -6.69 10.04
N SER A 41 -14.29 -7.43 10.97
CA SER A 41 -13.53 -6.87 12.08
C SER A 41 -12.52 -5.82 11.59
N SER A 42 -12.31 -4.77 12.38
CA SER A 42 -11.35 -3.71 12.07
C SER A 42 -9.95 -4.24 11.76
N ILE A 43 -9.51 -5.28 12.47
CA ILE A 43 -8.23 -5.99 12.19
C ILE A 43 -8.29 -6.71 10.84
N GLY A 44 -9.44 -7.29 10.47
CA GLY A 44 -9.61 -7.99 9.20
C GLY A 44 -9.52 -7.04 8.00
N LYS A 45 -10.10 -5.83 8.10
CA LYS A 45 -9.98 -4.81 7.05
C LYS A 45 -8.56 -4.27 6.93
N PHE A 46 -7.87 -4.10 8.06
CA PHE A 46 -6.46 -3.71 8.09
C PHE A 46 -5.55 -4.77 7.44
N THR A 47 -5.81 -6.06 7.72
CA THR A 47 -5.07 -7.18 7.12
C THR A 47 -5.26 -7.23 5.59
N LEU A 48 -6.48 -6.99 5.09
CA LEU A 48 -6.75 -6.86 3.66
C LEU A 48 -5.98 -5.69 3.04
N GLY A 49 -5.90 -4.56 3.74
CA GLY A 49 -5.12 -3.41 3.28
C GLY A 49 -3.63 -3.73 3.11
N ILE A 50 -3.03 -4.43 4.08
CA ILE A 50 -1.63 -4.89 4.00
C ILE A 50 -1.44 -5.91 2.88
N LEU A 51 -2.42 -6.78 2.66
CA LEU A 51 -2.37 -7.77 1.58
C LEU A 51 -2.38 -7.07 0.20
N PHE A 52 -3.25 -6.07 0.00
CA PHE A 52 -3.25 -5.27 -1.24
C PHE A 52 -1.93 -4.51 -1.43
N ALA A 53 -1.35 -3.94 -0.37
CA ALA A 53 -0.03 -3.33 -0.44
C ALA A 53 1.04 -4.36 -0.85
N GLY A 54 1.00 -5.58 -0.30
CA GLY A 54 1.87 -6.69 -0.68
C GLY A 54 1.74 -7.07 -2.17
N ILE A 55 0.52 -7.15 -2.69
CA ILE A 55 0.25 -7.36 -4.13
C ILE A 55 0.82 -6.21 -4.97
N GLY A 56 0.71 -4.97 -4.49
CA GLY A 56 1.31 -3.81 -5.15
C GLY A 56 2.84 -3.94 -5.29
N PHE A 57 3.53 -4.36 -4.22
CA PHE A 57 4.97 -4.63 -4.27
C PHE A 57 5.34 -5.89 -5.07
N MET A 58 4.46 -6.89 -5.12
CA MET A 58 4.61 -8.07 -6.00
C MET A 58 4.63 -7.65 -7.47
N MET A 59 3.71 -6.77 -7.89
CA MET A 59 3.68 -6.22 -9.24
C MET A 59 4.94 -5.42 -9.57
N MET A 60 5.44 -4.64 -8.61
CA MET A 60 6.71 -3.91 -8.76
C MET A 60 7.91 -4.85 -8.90
N THR A 61 7.91 -5.98 -8.19
CA THR A 61 8.94 -7.02 -8.30
C THR A 61 8.95 -7.63 -9.70
N PHE A 62 7.78 -8.01 -10.23
CA PHE A 62 7.69 -8.51 -11.62
C PHE A 62 8.08 -7.46 -12.65
N ALA A 63 7.72 -6.20 -12.43
CA ALA A 63 8.15 -5.10 -13.30
C ALA A 63 9.68 -5.02 -13.36
N SER A 64 10.34 -5.04 -12.20
CA SER A 64 11.81 -4.99 -12.14
C SER A 64 12.49 -6.22 -12.77
N GLN A 65 11.93 -7.42 -12.62
CA GLN A 65 12.43 -8.64 -13.29
C GLN A 65 12.30 -8.55 -14.81
N ASN A 66 11.17 -8.06 -15.31
CA ASN A 66 10.96 -7.84 -16.75
C ASN A 66 11.87 -6.76 -17.32
N LEU A 67 12.25 -5.76 -16.51
CA LEU A 67 13.21 -4.73 -16.93
C LEU A 67 14.62 -5.32 -17.06
N ILE A 68 15.04 -6.23 -16.17
CA ILE A 68 16.34 -6.93 -16.28
C ILE A 68 16.35 -7.89 -17.47
N ASN A 69 15.29 -8.69 -17.65
CA ASN A 69 15.18 -9.63 -18.78
C ASN A 69 15.18 -8.94 -20.15
N ASN A 70 14.80 -7.66 -20.22
CA ASN A 70 14.85 -6.85 -21.43
C ASN A 70 16.15 -6.01 -21.55
N ASN A 71 17.23 -6.38 -20.86
CA ASN A 71 18.51 -5.67 -20.86
C ASN A 71 18.40 -4.18 -20.48
N GLY A 72 17.48 -3.82 -19.57
CA GLY A 72 17.28 -2.44 -19.13
C GLY A 72 16.49 -1.56 -20.11
N LEU A 73 15.87 -2.14 -21.14
CA LEU A 73 14.94 -1.40 -22.00
C LEU A 73 13.69 -0.95 -21.20
N PRO A 74 13.12 0.22 -21.55
CA PRO A 74 11.93 0.73 -20.88
C PRO A 74 10.75 -0.23 -21.02
N ILE A 75 10.23 -0.67 -19.88
CA ILE A 75 9.02 -1.49 -19.77
C ILE A 75 7.74 -0.64 -19.76
N SER A 76 6.62 -1.30 -20.06
CA SER A 76 5.30 -0.66 -20.09
C SER A 76 4.96 0.06 -18.78
N MET A 77 4.44 1.28 -18.92
CA MET A 77 3.93 2.12 -17.83
C MET A 77 2.80 1.44 -17.02
N ALA A 78 2.10 0.48 -17.63
CA ALA A 78 0.99 -0.25 -17.01
C ALA A 78 1.38 -0.93 -15.69
N TRP A 79 2.61 -1.44 -15.55
CA TRP A 79 3.07 -2.10 -14.33
C TRP A 79 3.04 -1.18 -13.10
N ILE A 80 3.49 0.06 -13.29
CA ILE A 80 3.52 1.06 -12.22
C ILE A 80 2.09 1.49 -11.90
N ILE A 81 1.25 1.72 -12.91
CA ILE A 81 -0.15 2.11 -12.72
C ILE A 81 -0.91 1.03 -11.93
N ILE A 82 -0.74 -0.24 -12.29
CA ILE A 82 -1.36 -1.38 -11.58
C ILE A 82 -0.85 -1.46 -10.14
N SER A 83 0.46 -1.27 -9.92
CA SER A 83 1.03 -1.27 -8.58
C SER A 83 0.42 -0.16 -7.72
N ILE A 84 0.37 1.08 -8.23
CA ILE A 84 -0.25 2.23 -7.54
C ILE A 84 -1.72 1.94 -7.26
N PHE A 85 -2.45 1.35 -8.21
CA PHE A 85 -3.85 0.95 -8.02
C PHE A 85 -4.03 0.00 -6.81
N PHE A 86 -3.22 -1.05 -6.70
CA PHE A 86 -3.28 -1.96 -5.55
C PHE A 86 -2.83 -1.30 -4.24
N LEU A 87 -1.79 -0.45 -4.26
CA LEU A 87 -1.39 0.33 -3.09
C LEU A 87 -2.53 1.25 -2.63
N THR A 88 -3.21 1.94 -3.55
CA THR A 88 -4.34 2.82 -3.22
C THR A 88 -5.54 2.04 -2.69
N LEU A 89 -5.83 0.85 -3.22
CA LEU A 89 -6.85 -0.04 -2.63
C LEU A 89 -6.49 -0.42 -1.18
N GLY A 90 -5.22 -0.70 -0.92
CA GLY A 90 -4.71 -0.96 0.43
C GLY A 90 -4.87 0.25 1.35
N GLU A 91 -4.51 1.44 0.86
CA GLU A 91 -4.61 2.72 1.58
C GLU A 91 -6.06 3.04 1.95
N LEU A 92 -7.01 2.84 1.03
CA LEU A 92 -8.44 3.02 1.28
C LEU A 92 -8.99 2.03 2.32
N CYS A 93 -8.38 0.85 2.45
CA CYS A 93 -8.74 -0.10 3.49
C CYS A 93 -8.10 0.24 4.85
N VAL A 94 -7.01 0.99 4.90
CA VAL A 94 -6.32 1.30 6.17
C VAL A 94 -6.74 2.66 6.73
N SER A 95 -6.84 3.68 5.87
CA SER A 95 -7.15 5.07 6.22
C SER A 95 -8.36 5.26 7.16
N PRO A 96 -9.58 4.76 6.83
CA PRO A 96 -10.76 4.98 7.67
C PRO A 96 -10.75 4.14 8.95
N ILE A 97 -10.00 3.03 8.97
CA ILE A 97 -9.96 2.09 10.09
C ILE A 97 -8.87 2.45 11.09
N GLY A 98 -7.72 2.96 10.64
CA GLY A 98 -6.60 3.33 11.51
C GLY A 98 -7.03 4.33 12.58
N LEU A 99 -7.63 5.45 12.18
CA LEU A 99 -8.15 6.46 13.10
C LEU A 99 -9.26 5.91 14.02
N SER A 100 -10.13 5.03 13.51
CA SER A 100 -11.22 4.43 14.28
C SER A 100 -10.72 3.46 15.36
N ILE A 101 -9.72 2.62 15.05
CA ILE A 101 -9.10 1.70 16.02
C ILE A 101 -8.38 2.49 17.11
N MET A 102 -7.57 3.48 16.71
CA MET A 102 -6.81 4.30 17.65
C MET A 102 -7.73 5.05 18.61
N ALA A 103 -8.88 5.55 18.12
CA ALA A 103 -9.88 6.18 18.97
C ALA A 103 -10.63 5.19 19.89
N LYS A 104 -10.80 3.92 19.50
CA LYS A 104 -11.47 2.87 20.29
C LYS A 104 -10.58 2.25 21.37
N VAL A 105 -9.28 2.11 21.08
CA VAL A 105 -8.30 1.52 22.01
C VAL A 105 -7.78 2.56 23.01
N ALA A 106 -7.92 3.85 22.70
CA ALA A 106 -7.43 4.92 23.55
C ALA A 106 -8.22 5.11 24.85
N PRO A 107 -7.55 5.09 26.02
CA PRO A 107 -8.10 5.66 27.25
C PRO A 107 -8.36 7.16 27.07
N ASP A 108 -9.44 7.67 27.63
CA ASP A 108 -9.87 9.08 27.48
C ASP A 108 -8.77 10.09 27.85
N LEU A 109 -7.90 9.73 28.80
CA LEU A 109 -6.78 10.54 29.28
C LEU A 109 -5.64 10.71 28.26
N ILE A 110 -5.42 9.74 27.37
CA ILE A 110 -4.27 9.71 26.44
C ILE A 110 -4.67 9.64 24.96
N LYS A 111 -5.93 9.93 24.65
CA LYS A 111 -6.46 9.88 23.28
C LYS A 111 -5.67 10.74 22.28
N ASN A 112 -5.27 11.94 22.68
CA ASN A 112 -4.45 12.82 21.85
C ASN A 112 -3.03 12.27 21.63
N GLN A 113 -2.46 11.57 22.61
CA GLN A 113 -1.13 10.96 22.49
C GLN A 113 -1.14 9.75 21.54
N ILE A 114 -2.20 8.95 21.57
CA ILE A 114 -2.38 7.81 20.67
C ILE A 114 -2.55 8.29 19.23
N MET A 115 -3.30 9.38 18.99
CA MET A 115 -3.34 10.02 17.68
C MET A 115 -1.96 10.56 17.25
N GLY A 116 -1.19 11.14 18.18
CA GLY A 116 0.20 11.53 17.93
C GLY A 116 1.07 10.35 17.50
N LEU A 117 0.93 9.20 18.16
CA LEU A 117 1.65 7.97 17.83
C LEU A 117 1.34 7.47 16.41
N TRP A 118 0.08 7.60 15.96
CA TRP A 118 -0.31 7.28 14.58
C TRP A 118 0.41 8.15 13.55
N PHE A 119 0.51 9.47 13.80
CA PHE A 119 1.26 10.37 12.92
C PHE A 119 2.76 10.09 12.94
N VAL A 120 3.33 9.78 14.11
CA VAL A 120 4.74 9.39 14.24
C VAL A 120 5.02 8.11 13.46
N ALA A 121 4.16 7.10 13.56
CA ALA A 121 4.27 5.87 12.78
C ALA A 121 4.20 6.16 11.25
N SER A 122 3.32 7.06 10.83
CA SER A 122 3.22 7.50 9.44
C SER A 122 4.48 8.24 8.97
N ALA A 123 5.05 9.10 9.80
CA ALA A 123 6.29 9.82 9.51
C ALA A 123 7.48 8.86 9.40
N LEU A 124 7.60 7.89 10.32
CA LEU A 124 8.60 6.83 10.26
C LEU A 124 8.44 5.98 9.01
N GLY A 125 7.21 5.63 8.62
CA GLY A 125 6.93 4.91 7.38
C GLY A 125 7.42 5.66 6.14
N ASN A 126 7.13 6.97 6.06
CA ASN A 126 7.64 7.82 4.97
C ASN A 126 9.16 7.94 4.99
N PHE A 127 9.78 8.03 6.17
CA PHE A 127 11.24 8.08 6.31
C PHE A 127 11.90 6.78 5.81
N VAL A 128 11.38 5.62 6.21
CA VAL A 128 11.86 4.31 5.73
C VAL A 128 11.63 4.16 4.22
N ALA A 129 10.47 4.59 3.71
CA ALA A 129 10.21 4.61 2.26
C ALA A 129 11.20 5.50 1.50
N GLY A 130 11.58 6.64 2.08
CA GLY A 130 12.61 7.53 1.54
C GLY A 130 14.00 6.90 1.52
N LEU A 131 14.38 6.16 2.58
CA LEU A 131 15.64 5.40 2.61
C LEU A 131 15.66 4.27 1.58
N ILE A 132 14.58 3.51 1.47
CA ILE A 132 14.45 2.43 0.48
C ILE A 132 14.50 3.02 -0.94
N GLY A 133 13.75 4.10 -1.21
CA GLY A 133 13.72 4.78 -2.49
C GLY A 133 15.05 5.45 -2.86
N GLY A 134 15.77 6.03 -1.88
CA GLY A 134 17.09 6.64 -2.08
C GLY A 134 18.19 5.62 -2.41
N ASN A 135 18.05 4.38 -1.95
CA ASN A 135 18.96 3.28 -2.27
C ASN A 135 18.68 2.64 -3.64
N VAL A 136 17.60 3.03 -4.35
CA VAL A 136 17.34 2.61 -5.73
C VAL A 136 18.24 3.41 -6.67
N ASN A 137 19.47 2.93 -6.86
CA ASN A 137 20.45 3.59 -7.72
C ASN A 137 20.39 3.02 -9.15
N ILE A 138 20.35 3.89 -10.16
CA ILE A 138 20.20 3.52 -11.59
C ILE A 138 21.36 2.64 -12.08
N LYS A 139 22.48 2.61 -11.35
CA LYS A 139 23.65 1.76 -11.64
C LYS A 139 23.52 0.30 -11.19
N ASN A 140 22.60 -0.02 -10.26
CA ASN A 140 22.41 -1.36 -9.69
C ASN A 140 21.00 -1.88 -9.96
N ILE A 141 20.64 -1.94 -11.24
CA ILE A 141 19.29 -2.33 -11.68
C ILE A 141 18.92 -3.75 -11.19
N ASP A 142 19.93 -4.60 -11.05
CA ASP A 142 19.82 -5.99 -10.57
C ASP A 142 19.36 -6.12 -9.11
N GLN A 143 19.48 -5.06 -8.31
CA GLN A 143 19.07 -5.06 -6.90
C GLN A 143 17.58 -4.69 -6.71
N LEU A 144 16.94 -4.04 -7.69
CA LEU A 144 15.53 -3.62 -7.58
C LEU A 144 14.57 -4.78 -7.29
N PRO A 145 14.65 -5.94 -7.97
CA PRO A 145 13.77 -7.06 -7.67
C PRO A 145 13.94 -7.60 -6.26
N ASN A 146 15.16 -7.56 -5.73
CA ASN A 146 15.44 -8.08 -4.40
C ASN A 146 14.88 -7.13 -3.32
N ILE A 147 15.03 -5.82 -3.49
CA ILE A 147 14.48 -4.81 -2.56
C ILE A 147 12.95 -4.87 -2.55
N PHE A 148 12.31 -4.85 -3.73
CA PHE A 148 10.85 -4.93 -3.81
C PHE A 148 10.32 -6.29 -3.35
N GLY A 149 11.05 -7.38 -3.65
CA GLY A 149 10.73 -8.71 -3.17
C GLY A 149 10.78 -8.84 -1.65
N GLN A 150 11.78 -8.23 -0.99
CA GLN A 150 11.85 -8.19 0.47
C GLN A 150 10.67 -7.42 1.08
N CYS A 151 10.30 -6.27 0.52
CA CYS A 151 9.11 -5.52 0.94
C CYS A 151 7.82 -6.36 0.77
N MET A 152 7.68 -7.04 -0.36
CA MET A 152 6.57 -7.95 -0.65
C MET A 152 6.49 -9.06 0.40
N TRP A 153 7.59 -9.77 0.65
CA TRP A 153 7.63 -10.86 1.64
C TRP A 153 7.33 -10.37 3.06
N MET A 154 7.89 -9.23 3.47
CA MET A 154 7.59 -8.64 4.78
C MET A 154 6.09 -8.34 4.92
N LEU A 155 5.48 -7.73 3.91
CA LEU A 155 4.05 -7.40 3.94
C LEU A 155 3.16 -8.66 3.95
N PHE A 156 3.52 -9.70 3.20
CA PHE A 156 2.79 -10.98 3.24
C PHE A 156 2.94 -11.69 4.58
N VAL A 157 4.15 -11.72 5.17
CA VAL A 157 4.37 -12.31 6.50
C VAL A 157 3.57 -11.57 7.55
N VAL A 158 3.58 -10.24 7.54
CA VAL A 158 2.78 -9.42 8.47
C VAL A 158 1.27 -9.66 8.26
N SER A 159 0.81 -9.71 7.00
CA SER A 159 -0.59 -10.01 6.69
C SER A 159 -1.00 -11.39 7.22
N LEU A 160 -0.15 -12.40 7.04
CA LEU A 160 -0.39 -13.77 7.49
C LEU A 160 -0.36 -13.87 9.01
N LEU A 161 0.57 -13.19 9.68
CA LEU A 161 0.62 -13.08 11.14
C LEU A 161 -0.64 -12.42 11.70
N LEU A 162 -1.12 -11.34 11.09
CA LEU A 162 -2.36 -10.69 11.50
C LEU A 162 -3.59 -11.56 11.24
N PHE A 163 -3.59 -12.35 10.16
CA PHE A 163 -4.64 -13.30 9.87
C PHE A 163 -4.69 -14.44 10.90
N ILE A 164 -3.54 -14.92 11.38
CA ILE A 164 -3.45 -15.93 12.46
C ILE A 164 -3.80 -15.30 13.82
N ALA A 165 -3.33 -14.09 14.10
CA ALA A 165 -3.58 -13.37 15.35
C ALA A 165 -5.05 -12.92 15.47
N LYS A 166 -5.78 -12.86 14.36
CA LYS A 166 -7.24 -12.71 14.35
C LYS A 166 -7.86 -13.97 14.97
N LYS A 167 -8.00 -13.95 16.30
CA LYS A 167 -8.80 -14.95 17.03
C LYS A 167 -10.18 -15.09 16.37
N PRO A 168 -10.72 -16.31 16.24
CA PRO A 168 -12.12 -16.50 15.89
C PRO A 168 -12.94 -16.00 17.08
N SER A 169 -13.34 -14.74 17.02
CA SER A 169 -14.39 -14.16 17.87
C SER A 169 -15.70 -14.20 17.12
#